data_AF-A0A2R6FJ58-F1
#
_entry.id   AF-A0A2R6FJ58-F1
#
_cell.length_a   1.000
_cell.length_b   1.000
_cell.length_c   1.000
_cell.angle_alpha   90.00
_cell.angle_beta   90.00
_cell.angle_gamma   90.00
#
_symmetry.space_group_name_H-M   'P 1'
#
loop_
_entity.id
_entity.type
_entity.pdbx_description
1 polymer ?
#
loop_
_entity_poly.entity_id
_entity_poly.type
_entity_poly.pdbx_seq_one_letter_code
_entity_poly.pdbx_strand_id
1 'polypeptide(L)'
;MGSGVIAEPENALGRTPVDFDSTIADALHPEMRRLIILYLVGTLLLPIGLSMFASPLVFDGLVRIVWQVAGLGIVLVGATFFFGGVIGALFKLVADANLLAAELDIEA
;
A
#
# COMPACT_ATOMS: atom_id res chain seq x y z
N MET A 1 2.52 -44.65 -4.81
CA MET A 1 3.76 -44.24 -4.11
C MET A 1 4.60 -43.49 -5.13
N GLY A 2 4.62 -42.17 -5.05
CA GLY A 2 5.21 -41.27 -6.06
C GLY A 2 4.88 -39.84 -5.67
N SER A 3 5.79 -39.26 -4.89
CA SER A 3 5.82 -37.95 -4.24
C SER A 3 4.99 -36.82 -4.85
N GLY A 4 4.23 -36.14 -3.97
CA GLY A 4 3.68 -34.82 -4.24
C GLY A 4 4.78 -33.85 -4.61
N VAL A 5 4.70 -33.33 -5.83
CA VAL A 5 5.41 -32.10 -6.20
C VAL A 5 4.48 -30.98 -5.79
N ILE A 6 4.59 -30.59 -4.51
CA ILE A 6 4.17 -29.25 -4.10
C ILE A 6 5.01 -28.34 -4.99
N ALA A 7 4.37 -27.65 -5.92
CA ALA A 7 5.03 -26.59 -6.67
C ALA A 7 5.48 -25.56 -5.63
N GLU A 8 6.74 -25.64 -5.26
CA GLU A 8 7.39 -24.69 -4.38
C GLU A 8 7.09 -23.28 -4.92
N PRO A 9 6.49 -22.38 -4.12
CA PRO A 9 6.04 -21.07 -4.60
C PRO A 9 7.17 -20.24 -5.21
N GLU A 10 8.43 -20.52 -4.83
CA GLU A 10 9.62 -19.93 -5.45
C GLU A 10 9.83 -20.31 -6.93
N ASN A 11 9.32 -21.45 -7.40
CA ASN A 11 9.53 -21.97 -8.76
C ASN A 11 8.48 -21.45 -9.76
N ALA A 12 7.31 -21.02 -9.26
CA ALA A 12 6.29 -20.32 -10.06
C ALA A 12 6.70 -18.87 -10.37
N LEU A 13 7.49 -18.23 -9.50
CA LEU A 13 7.95 -16.84 -9.67
C LEU A 13 9.09 -16.67 -10.68
N GLY A 14 9.76 -17.76 -11.07
CA GLY A 14 10.94 -17.71 -11.95
C GLY A 14 10.67 -17.83 -13.45
N ARG A 15 9.43 -18.19 -13.85
CA ARG A 15 9.11 -18.52 -15.26
C ARG A 15 8.14 -17.58 -15.95
N THR A 16 7.55 -16.63 -15.24
CA THR A 16 6.61 -15.67 -15.82
C THR A 16 7.40 -14.44 -16.25
N PRO A 17 7.43 -14.07 -17.54
CA PRO A 17 7.90 -12.76 -17.94
C PRO A 17 7.00 -11.75 -17.22
N VAL A 18 7.56 -10.97 -16.31
CA VAL A 18 6.86 -9.82 -15.74
C VAL A 18 6.72 -8.82 -16.87
N ASP A 19 5.66 -8.96 -17.67
CA ASP A 19 5.29 -7.94 -18.64
C ASP A 19 4.83 -6.72 -17.84
N PHE A 20 5.72 -5.74 -17.76
CA PHE A 20 5.46 -4.48 -17.07
C PHE A 20 4.15 -3.83 -17.57
N ASP A 21 3.78 -4.03 -18.83
CA ASP A 21 2.52 -3.54 -19.40
C ASP A 21 1.28 -4.19 -18.76
N SER A 22 1.31 -5.50 -18.44
CA SER A 22 0.19 -6.16 -17.75
C SER A 22 0.11 -5.73 -16.29
N THR A 23 1.26 -5.56 -15.64
CA THR A 23 1.35 -5.09 -14.25
C THR A 23 0.82 -3.66 -14.12
N ILE A 24 1.12 -2.79 -15.10
CA ILE A 24 0.59 -1.42 -15.17
C ILE A 24 -0.91 -1.44 -15.47
N ALA A 25 -1.38 -2.30 -16.37
CA ALA A 25 -2.81 -2.44 -16.68
C ALA A 25 -3.61 -2.89 -15.46
N ASP A 26 -3.10 -3.84 -14.67
CA ASP A 26 -3.76 -4.35 -13.47
C ASP A 26 -3.68 -3.34 -12.30
N ALA A 27 -2.57 -2.58 -12.21
CA ALA A 27 -2.47 -1.43 -11.32
C ALA A 27 -3.43 -0.28 -11.70
N LEU A 28 -3.89 -0.24 -12.97
CA LEU A 28 -4.85 0.75 -13.46
C LEU A 28 -6.31 0.42 -13.10
N HIS A 29 -6.57 -0.76 -12.52
CA HIS A 29 -7.90 -1.07 -11.99
C HIS A 29 -8.32 0.01 -10.98
N PRO A 30 -9.58 0.51 -11.04
CA PRO A 30 -10.03 1.65 -10.24
C PRO A 30 -9.79 1.48 -8.73
N GLU A 31 -9.83 0.23 -8.27
CA GLU A 31 -9.61 -0.14 -6.87
C GLU A 31 -8.14 -0.07 -6.45
N MET A 32 -7.23 -0.65 -7.24
CA MET A 32 -5.77 -0.54 -7.02
C MET A 32 -5.32 0.91 -7.09
N ARG A 33 -5.85 1.67 -8.05
CA ARG A 33 -5.61 3.12 -8.14
C ARG A 33 -6.01 3.85 -6.87
N ARG A 34 -7.16 3.53 -6.27
CA ARG A 34 -7.60 4.16 -5.02
C ARG A 34 -6.66 3.86 -3.86
N LEU A 35 -6.18 2.63 -3.75
CA LEU A 35 -5.23 2.21 -2.70
C LEU A 35 -3.86 2.86 -2.87
N ILE A 36 -3.37 2.94 -4.11
CA ILE A 36 -2.12 3.64 -4.45
C ILE A 36 -2.24 5.13 -4.12
N ILE A 37 -3.36 5.77 -4.48
CA ILE A 37 -3.61 7.18 -4.12
C ILE A 37 -3.62 7.33 -2.59
N LEU A 38 -4.29 6.44 -1.86
CA LEU A 38 -4.31 6.49 -0.39
C LEU A 38 -2.89 6.40 0.19
N TYR A 39 -2.10 5.46 -0.32
CA TYR A 39 -0.70 5.28 0.05
C TYR A 39 0.14 6.52 -0.24
N LEU A 40 0.04 7.08 -1.45
CA LEU A 40 0.80 8.27 -1.85
C LEU A 40 0.42 9.49 -1.00
N VAL A 41 -0.89 9.70 -0.79
CA VAL A 41 -1.39 10.79 0.05
C VAL A 41 -0.93 10.62 1.50
N GLY A 42 -0.99 9.40 2.05
CA GLY A 42 -0.48 9.10 3.39
C GLY A 42 1.03 9.35 3.50
N THR A 43 1.80 8.92 2.50
CA THR A 43 3.25 9.12 2.42
C THR A 43 3.63 10.61 2.37
N LEU A 44 2.83 11.44 1.71
CA LEU A 44 3.02 12.91 1.67
C LEU A 44 2.58 13.59 2.96
N LEU A 45 1.46 13.17 3.55
CA LEU A 45 0.91 13.75 4.78
C LEU A 45 1.80 13.52 5.99
N LEU A 46 2.45 12.35 6.08
CA LEU A 46 3.34 12.02 7.20
C LEU A 46 4.48 13.03 7.41
N PRO A 47 5.36 13.32 6.44
CA PRO A 47 6.43 14.31 6.60
C PRO A 47 5.88 15.73 6.80
N ILE A 48 4.74 16.07 6.19
CA ILE A 48 4.10 17.38 6.40
C ILE A 48 3.67 17.52 7.87
N GLY A 49 2.91 16.56 8.40
CA GLY A 49 2.46 16.58 9.79
C GLY A 49 3.62 16.54 10.78
N LEU A 50 4.64 15.71 10.52
CA LEU A 50 5.86 15.63 11.33
C LEU A 50 6.63 16.95 11.31
N SER A 51 6.76 17.59 10.14
CA SER A 51 7.44 18.89 10.04
C SER A 51 6.71 19.97 10.83
N MET A 52 5.38 20.01 10.79
CA MET A 52 4.57 20.93 11.57
C MET A 52 4.67 20.66 13.08
N PHE A 53 4.73 19.40 13.49
CA PHE A 53 4.85 19.00 14.88
C PHE A 53 6.26 19.29 15.46
N ALA A 54 7.30 18.89 14.73
CA ALA A 54 8.70 18.93 15.17
C ALA A 54 9.39 20.27 14.94
N SER A 55 8.95 21.03 13.93
CA SER A 55 9.51 22.33 13.59
C SER A 55 8.43 23.40 13.80
N PRO A 56 8.15 23.79 15.05
CA PRO A 56 7.33 24.96 15.29
C PRO A 56 8.08 26.15 14.70
N LEU A 57 7.54 26.68 13.59
CA LEU A 57 7.81 28.06 13.16
C LEU A 57 7.73 28.96 14.40
N VAL A 58 8.51 30.03 14.43
CA VAL A 58 8.85 30.92 15.56
C VAL A 58 7.62 31.56 16.24
N PHE A 59 6.74 30.72 16.79
CA PHE A 59 5.46 31.04 17.38
C PHE A 59 5.59 30.79 18.87
N ASP A 60 5.26 31.80 19.66
CA ASP A 60 5.28 31.70 21.12
C ASP A 60 3.93 31.25 21.70
N GLY A 61 4.00 30.57 22.83
CA GLY A 61 2.84 30.25 23.67
C GLY A 61 1.77 29.37 23.00
N LEU A 62 0.51 29.83 23.06
CA LEU A 62 -0.69 29.07 22.69
C LEU A 62 -0.73 28.72 21.19
N VAL A 63 -0.18 29.58 20.34
CA VAL A 63 -0.10 29.37 18.88
C VAL A 63 0.78 28.15 18.55
N ARG A 64 1.88 27.97 19.30
CA ARG A 64 2.75 26.79 19.16
C ARG A 64 2.00 25.49 19.45
N ILE A 65 1.21 25.48 20.53
CA ILE A 65 0.44 24.32 20.95
C ILE A 65 -0.61 23.96 19.89
N VAL A 66 -1.37 24.95 19.41
CA VAL A 66 -2.37 24.74 18.35
C VAL A 66 -1.72 24.19 17.08
N TRP A 67 -0.56 24.72 16.69
CA TRP A 67 0.19 24.26 15.52
C TRP A 67 0.67 22.80 15.68
N GLN A 68 1.21 22.44 16.85
CA GLN A 68 1.63 21.07 17.13
C GLN A 68 0.47 20.09 17.17
N VAL A 69 -0.67 20.47 17.75
CA VAL A 69 -1.89 19.64 17.76
C VAL A 69 -2.41 19.43 16.34
N ALA A 70 -2.41 20.47 15.50
CA ALA A 70 -2.77 20.35 14.09
C ALA A 70 -1.79 19.42 13.33
N GLY A 71 -0.48 19.58 13.55
CA GLY A 71 0.55 18.70 13.00
C GLY A 71 0.35 17.23 13.40
N LEU A 72 0.06 16.97 14.69
CA LEU A 72 -0.24 15.63 15.19
C LEU A 72 -1.49 15.04 14.52
N GLY A 73 -2.54 15.83 14.35
CA GLY A 73 -3.75 15.41 13.63
C GLY A 73 -3.44 15.01 12.19
N ILE A 74 -2.62 15.79 11.48
CA ILE A 74 -2.18 15.49 10.12
C ILE A 74 -1.35 14.19 10.07
N VAL A 75 -0.45 13.98 11.04
CA VAL A 75 0.33 12.73 11.15
C VAL A 75 -0.59 11.53 11.32
N LEU A 76 -1.60 11.61 12.19
CA LEU A 76 -2.51 10.49 12.44
C LEU A 76 -3.36 10.15 11.20
N VAL A 77 -3.85 11.16 10.48
CA VAL A 77 -4.57 10.96 9.22
C VAL A 77 -3.63 10.37 8.15
N GLY A 78 -2.42 10.93 8.01
CA GLY A 78 -1.41 10.44 7.09
C GLY A 78 -1.01 8.99 7.37
N ALA A 79 -0.81 8.64 8.64
CA ALA A 79 -0.52 7.28 9.06
C ALA A 79 -1.66 6.32 8.70
N THR A 80 -2.92 6.72 8.97
CA THR A 80 -4.09 5.90 8.63
C THR A 80 -4.16 5.63 7.12
N PHE A 81 -3.92 6.65 6.30
CA PHE A 81 -3.93 6.50 4.85
C PHE A 81 -2.75 5.70 4.32
N PHE A 82 -1.56 5.87 4.90
CA PHE A 82 -0.38 5.10 4.58
C PHE A 82 -0.60 3.61 4.87
N PHE A 83 -0.96 3.27 6.12
CA PHE A 83 -1.20 1.88 6.51
C PHE A 83 -2.40 1.28 5.78
N GLY A 84 -3.50 2.02 5.61
CA GLY A 84 -4.65 1.57 4.85
C GLY A 84 -4.33 1.29 3.37
N GLY A 85 -3.51 2.14 2.76
CA GLY A 85 -3.04 1.97 1.39
C GLY A 85 -2.12 0.74 1.23
N VAL A 86 -1.10 0.60 2.10
CA VAL A 86 -0.18 -0.55 2.07
C VAL A 86 -0.91 -1.86 2.34
N ILE A 87 -1.64 -1.94 3.44
CA ILE A 87 -2.30 -3.18 3.87
C ILE A 87 -3.38 -3.55 2.84
N GLY A 88 -4.20 -2.58 2.39
CA GLY A 88 -5.21 -2.84 1.37
C GLY A 88 -4.63 -3.32 0.05
N ALA A 89 -3.51 -2.73 -0.41
CA ALA A 89 -2.84 -3.16 -1.63
C ALA A 89 -2.28 -4.58 -1.52
N LEU A 90 -1.66 -4.92 -0.38
CA LEU A 90 -1.13 -6.26 -0.13
C LEU A 90 -2.24 -7.33 -0.11
N PHE A 91 -3.33 -7.07 0.60
CA PHE A 91 -4.47 -8.00 0.62
C PHE A 91 -5.10 -8.17 -0.76
N LYS A 92 -5.23 -7.08 -1.52
CA LYS A 92 -5.78 -7.15 -2.87
C LYS A 92 -4.89 -7.98 -3.80
N LEU A 93 -3.56 -7.79 -3.74
CA LEU A 93 -2.61 -8.59 -4.50
C LEU A 93 -2.75 -10.09 -4.20
N VAL A 94 -2.85 -10.46 -2.91
CA VAL A 94 -3.05 -11.87 -2.51
C VAL A 94 -4.39 -12.41 -2.99
N ALA A 95 -5.46 -11.61 -2.91
CA ALA A 95 -6.78 -12.01 -3.37
C ALA A 95 -6.82 -12.25 -4.89
N ASP A 96 -6.22 -11.35 -5.68
CA ASP A 96 -6.16 -11.47 -7.13
C ASP A 96 -5.32 -12.70 -7.54
N ALA A 97 -4.22 -12.97 -6.83
CA ALA A 97 -3.40 -14.18 -7.04
C ALA A 97 -4.18 -15.48 -6.74
N ASN A 98 -4.97 -15.51 -5.66
CA ASN A 98 -5.81 -16.67 -5.32
C ASN A 98 -6.93 -16.89 -6.34
N LEU A 99 -7.52 -15.81 -6.87
CA LEU A 99 -8.54 -15.90 -7.91
C LEU A 99 -7.97 -16.54 -9.18
N LEU A 100 -6.81 -16.06 -9.64
CA LEU A 100 -6.14 -16.58 -10.82
C LEU A 100 -5.73 -18.05 -10.65
N ALA A 101 -5.23 -18.42 -9.48
CA ALA A 101 -4.90 -19.82 -9.17
C ALA A 101 -6.14 -20.71 -9.23
N ALA A 102 -7.29 -20.26 -8.70
CA ALA A 102 -8.53 -21.02 -8.77
C ALA A 102 -9.08 -21.16 -10.20
N GLU A 103 -8.90 -20.16 -11.05
CA GLU A 103 -9.32 -20.22 -12.46
C GLU A 103 -8.48 -21.24 -13.25
N LEU A 104 -7.15 -21.27 -13.03
CA LEU A 104 -6.25 -22.22 -13.68
C LEU A 104 -6.44 -23.68 -13.21
N ASP A 105 -6.86 -23.90 -11.96
CA ASP A 105 -7.10 -25.24 -11.41
C ASP A 105 -8.41 -25.88 -11.93
N ILE A 106 -9.35 -25.07 -12.45
CA ILE A 106 -10.61 -25.54 -13.05
C ILE A 106 -10.42 -25.96 -14.51
N GLU A 107 -9.39 -25.43 -15.20
CA GLU A 107 -9.09 -25.75 -16.60
C GLU A 107 -8.16 -26.98 -16.78
N ALA A 108 -7.61 -27.52 -15.68
CA ALA A 108 -6.71 -28.68 -15.66
C ALA A 108 -7.44 -30.02 -15.44
#